data_AF-A0A820R9Y9-F1
#
_entry.id   AF-A0A820R9Y9-F1
#
_cell.length_a   1.000
_cell.length_b   1.000
_cell.length_c   1.000
_cell.angle_alpha   90.00
_cell.angle_beta   90.00
_cell.angle_gamma   90.00
#
_symmetry.space_group_name_H-M   'P 1'
#
loop_
_entity.id
_entity.type
_entity.pdbx_description
1 polymer ?
#
loop_
_entity_poly.entity_id
_entity_poly.type
_entity_poly.pdbx_seq_one_letter_code
_entity_poly.pdbx_strand_id
1 'polypeptide(L)'
;TAVIIVDPCKYQTEKGIIDLTSVGRTDGKPAYADKTPPASADYKYSYNPCQPFTELPTCIGVAACQISADGKYSFSLGKQESVKWNPGAGMGSIPSITYTQGAKVVTVTL
;
A
#
# COMPACT_ATOMS: atom_id res chain seq x y z
N THR A 1 13.61 -7.12 20.30
CA THR A 1 13.87 -8.12 19.25
C THR A 1 14.17 -7.41 17.96
N ALA A 2 15.20 -7.81 17.21
CA ALA A 2 15.57 -7.15 15.96
C ALA A 2 14.56 -7.47 14.86
N VAL A 3 14.06 -6.42 14.21
CA VAL A 3 13.17 -6.48 13.05
C VAL A 3 14.04 -6.52 11.81
N ILE A 4 13.88 -7.54 10.97
CA ILE A 4 14.62 -7.65 9.71
C ILE A 4 13.62 -7.49 8.57
N ILE A 5 13.68 -6.35 7.90
CA ILE A 5 13.08 -6.20 6.57
C ILE A 5 13.98 -6.98 5.63
N VAL A 6 13.47 -8.10 5.11
CA VAL A 6 14.21 -8.94 4.16
C VAL A 6 14.18 -8.29 2.78
N ASP A 7 13.00 -7.79 2.40
CA ASP A 7 12.72 -6.98 1.21
C ASP A 7 11.38 -6.21 1.43
N PRO A 8 10.98 -5.23 0.59
CA PRO A 8 9.75 -4.46 0.82
C PRO A 8 8.43 -5.29 0.74
N CYS A 9 8.48 -6.54 0.28
CA CYS A 9 7.34 -7.48 0.25
C CYS A 9 7.28 -8.45 1.40
N LYS A 10 8.44 -8.75 2.01
CA LYS A 10 8.58 -9.84 2.96
C LYS A 10 9.00 -9.32 4.31
N TYR A 11 8.20 -9.70 5.30
CA TYR A 11 8.43 -9.31 6.68
C TYR A 11 8.55 -10.55 7.56
N GLN A 12 9.68 -10.70 8.24
CA GLN A 12 9.90 -11.76 9.22
C GLN A 12 9.34 -11.34 10.58
N THR A 13 8.36 -12.08 11.06
CA THR A 13 7.87 -12.03 12.45
C THR A 13 8.49 -13.16 13.28
N GLU A 14 8.28 -13.15 14.60
CA GLU A 14 8.62 -14.29 15.47
C GLU A 14 7.79 -15.56 15.13
N LYS A 15 6.67 -15.42 14.43
CA LYS A 15 5.73 -16.51 14.10
C LYS A 15 5.84 -17.02 12.67
N GLY A 16 6.65 -16.39 11.82
CA GLY A 16 6.77 -16.71 10.41
C GLY A 16 6.95 -15.49 9.51
N ILE A 17 6.93 -15.73 8.20
CA ILE A 17 7.11 -14.71 7.17
C ILE A 17 5.75 -14.32 6.62
N ILE A 18 5.47 -13.01 6.60
CA ILE A 18 4.42 -12.44 5.77
C ILE A 18 5.03 -12.15 4.40
N ASP A 19 4.49 -12.76 3.35
CA ASP A 19 5.01 -12.64 1.98
C ASP A 19 3.92 -12.11 1.04
N LEU A 20 4.09 -10.88 0.58
CA LEU A 20 3.14 -10.21 -0.34
C LEU A 20 3.53 -10.34 -1.81
N THR A 21 4.58 -11.11 -2.15
CA THR A 21 5.07 -11.20 -3.54
C THR A 21 4.02 -11.74 -4.51
N SER A 22 3.11 -12.60 -4.06
CA SER A 22 2.06 -13.20 -4.90
C SER A 22 0.89 -12.27 -5.20
N VAL A 23 0.72 -11.20 -4.42
CA VAL A 23 -0.43 -10.28 -4.55
C VAL A 23 -0.07 -8.96 -5.25
N GLY A 24 1.22 -8.65 -5.40
CA GLY A 24 1.70 -7.51 -6.16
C GLY A 24 1.78 -7.78 -7.66
N ARG A 25 1.67 -6.72 -8.47
CA ARG A 25 1.90 -6.78 -9.92
C ARG A 25 3.21 -6.12 -10.29
N THR A 26 3.95 -6.71 -11.24
CA THR A 26 5.23 -6.19 -11.75
C THR A 26 5.11 -5.47 -13.09
N ASP A 27 3.90 -5.39 -13.67
CA ASP A 27 3.67 -4.77 -14.99
C ASP A 27 3.46 -3.25 -14.93
N GLY A 28 3.83 -2.62 -13.81
CA GLY A 28 3.68 -1.18 -13.58
C GLY A 28 2.24 -0.71 -13.36
N LYS A 29 1.28 -1.64 -13.19
CA LYS A 29 -0.14 -1.36 -12.92
C LYS A 29 -0.51 -1.70 -11.47
N PRO A 30 -1.54 -1.07 -10.90
CA PRO A 30 -2.02 -1.43 -9.57
C PRO A 30 -2.61 -2.85 -9.55
N ALA A 31 -2.30 -3.62 -8.50
CA ALA A 31 -2.94 -4.91 -8.23
C ALA A 31 -4.41 -4.75 -7.87
N TYR A 32 -4.73 -3.67 -7.17
CA TYR A 32 -6.07 -3.31 -6.74
C TYR A 32 -6.40 -1.93 -7.29
N ALA A 33 -6.92 -1.86 -8.51
CA ALA A 33 -7.27 -0.60 -9.18
C ALA A 33 -8.64 -0.08 -8.73
N ASP A 34 -8.77 1.25 -8.66
CA ASP A 34 -10.05 1.98 -8.67
C ASP A 34 -11.09 1.50 -7.64
N LYS A 35 -10.66 1.10 -6.45
CA LYS A 35 -11.56 0.62 -5.40
C LYS A 35 -12.28 1.79 -4.74
N THR A 36 -13.60 1.79 -4.83
CA THR A 36 -14.47 2.74 -4.14
C THR A 36 -14.74 2.25 -2.72
N PRO A 37 -14.48 3.04 -1.67
CA PRO A 37 -14.82 2.65 -0.31
C PRO A 37 -16.35 2.65 -0.12
N PRO A 38 -16.90 1.75 0.71
CA PRO A 38 -18.34 1.69 0.97
C PRO A 38 -18.92 2.98 1.56
N ALA A 39 -18.09 3.75 2.28
CA ALA A 39 -18.50 4.94 3.02
C ALA A 39 -18.54 6.23 2.19
N SER A 40 -17.96 6.25 0.98
CA SER A 40 -17.98 7.44 0.10
C SER A 40 -17.69 7.03 -1.34
N ALA A 41 -18.53 7.49 -2.26
CA ALA A 41 -18.33 7.33 -3.69
C ALA A 41 -17.48 8.45 -4.32
N ASP A 42 -17.00 9.39 -3.51
CA ASP A 42 -16.33 10.61 -4.00
C ASP A 42 -14.89 10.34 -4.46
N TYR A 43 -14.32 9.20 -4.04
CA TYR A 43 -12.95 8.82 -4.35
C TYR A 43 -12.82 7.33 -4.64
N LYS A 44 -11.84 7.02 -5.48
CA LYS A 44 -11.36 5.67 -5.75
C LYS A 44 -9.90 5.56 -5.30
N TYR A 45 -9.49 4.34 -5.00
CA TYR A 45 -8.14 4.06 -4.52
C TYR A 45 -7.51 2.93 -5.32
N SER A 46 -6.31 3.19 -5.81
CA SER A 46 -5.45 2.20 -6.45
C SER A 46 -4.29 1.83 -5.54
N TYR A 47 -3.98 0.55 -5.43
CA TYR A 47 -2.91 0.03 -4.58
C TYR A 47 -2.13 -1.08 -5.29
N ASN A 48 -0.80 -1.07 -5.11
CA ASN A 48 0.07 -2.17 -5.48
C ASN A 48 1.03 -2.45 -4.32
N PRO A 49 0.94 -3.60 -3.64
CA PRO A 49 1.98 -3.98 -2.69
C PRO A 49 3.29 -4.20 -3.45
N CYS A 50 4.42 -3.92 -2.80
CA CYS A 50 5.78 -4.21 -3.24
C CYS A 50 6.35 -3.46 -4.43
N GLN A 51 5.53 -3.26 -5.46
CA GLN A 51 5.97 -2.81 -6.76
C GLN A 51 5.37 -1.43 -7.02
N PRO A 52 6.18 -0.46 -7.48
CA PRO A 52 5.65 0.84 -7.83
C PRO A 52 4.74 0.70 -9.05
N PHE A 53 3.68 1.50 -9.12
CA PHE A 53 2.87 1.66 -10.32
C PHE A 53 2.78 3.13 -10.73
N THR A 54 2.41 3.37 -11.98
CA THR A 54 2.10 4.71 -12.47
C THR A 54 0.69 4.73 -13.05
N GLU A 55 -0.11 5.68 -12.60
CA GLU A 55 -1.49 5.87 -13.05
C GLU A 55 -1.79 7.36 -12.97
N LEU A 56 -2.40 7.92 -14.01
CA LEU A 56 -2.68 9.36 -14.11
C LEU A 56 -1.40 10.23 -13.96
N PRO A 57 -1.48 11.55 -14.17
CA PRO A 57 -0.28 12.40 -14.20
C PRO A 57 0.41 12.60 -12.84
N THR A 58 -0.28 12.38 -11.71
CA THR A 58 0.28 12.71 -10.37
C THR A 58 0.68 11.51 -9.53
N CYS A 59 0.27 10.30 -9.91
CA CYS A 59 0.63 9.07 -9.20
C CYS A 59 1.69 8.33 -10.00
N ILE A 60 2.92 8.83 -9.90
CA ILE A 60 4.09 8.29 -10.62
C ILE A 60 4.97 7.51 -9.64
N GLY A 61 5.19 6.23 -9.93
CA GLY A 61 6.03 5.35 -9.11
C GLY A 61 5.54 5.19 -7.67
N VAL A 62 4.22 5.12 -7.47
CA VAL A 62 3.59 5.10 -6.14
C VAL A 62 3.26 3.68 -5.69
N ALA A 63 3.07 3.50 -4.38
CA ALA A 63 2.45 2.30 -3.81
C ALA A 63 0.93 2.42 -3.75
N ALA A 64 0.41 3.65 -3.59
CA ALA A 64 -1.01 3.93 -3.52
C ALA A 64 -1.37 5.28 -4.13
N CYS A 65 -2.54 5.35 -4.75
CA CYS A 65 -3.10 6.54 -5.38
C CYS A 65 -4.56 6.74 -4.95
N GLN A 66 -4.95 7.97 -4.66
CA GLN A 66 -6.35 8.39 -4.56
C GLN A 66 -6.75 9.09 -5.86
N ILE A 67 -7.95 8.84 -6.32
CA ILE A 67 -8.49 9.37 -7.58
C ILE A 67 -9.88 9.94 -7.28
N SER A 68 -10.21 11.13 -7.80
CA SER A 68 -11.56 11.70 -7.70
C SER A 68 -12.58 10.82 -8.42
N ALA A 69 -13.84 10.84 -8.01
CA ALA A 69 -14.90 10.04 -8.62
C ALA A 69 -14.98 10.18 -10.15
N ASP A 70 -14.76 11.40 -10.66
CA ASP A 70 -14.75 11.75 -12.08
C ASP A 70 -13.44 11.43 -12.82
N GLY A 71 -12.42 10.91 -12.12
CA GLY A 71 -11.13 10.52 -12.67
C GLY A 71 -10.21 11.68 -13.08
N LYS A 72 -10.58 12.93 -12.80
CA LYS A 72 -9.82 14.11 -13.25
C LYS A 72 -8.68 14.50 -12.33
N TYR A 73 -8.80 14.23 -11.04
CA TYR A 73 -7.81 14.58 -10.04
C TYR A 73 -7.27 13.33 -9.37
N SER A 74 -5.99 13.34 -9.07
CA SER A 74 -5.33 12.25 -8.39
C SER A 74 -4.31 12.76 -7.38
N PHE A 75 -4.03 11.93 -6.39
CA PHE A 75 -3.09 12.24 -5.32
C PHE A 75 -2.27 11.01 -4.96
N SER A 76 -0.95 11.16 -5.00
CA SER A 76 -0.03 10.16 -4.41
C SER A 76 -0.28 10.08 -2.90
N LEU A 77 -0.47 8.86 -2.39
CA LEU A 77 -0.68 8.59 -0.97
C LEU A 77 0.55 7.99 -0.28
N GLY A 78 1.48 7.42 -1.05
CA GLY A 78 2.67 6.78 -0.51
C GLY A 78 3.50 6.10 -1.59
N LYS A 79 4.79 5.91 -1.30
CA LYS A 79 5.75 5.22 -2.18
C LYS A 79 6.31 3.98 -1.50
N GLN A 80 6.79 3.02 -2.29
CA GLN A 80 7.40 1.78 -1.76
C GLN A 80 8.55 2.06 -0.78
N GLU A 81 9.36 3.11 -1.03
CA GLU A 81 10.47 3.55 -0.17
C GLU A 81 10.05 4.00 1.24
N SER A 82 8.77 4.30 1.45
CA SER A 82 8.22 4.76 2.73
C SER A 82 7.61 3.64 3.58
N VAL A 83 7.67 2.39 3.12
CA VAL A 83 6.98 1.27 3.75
C VAL A 83 7.41 1.09 5.20
N LYS A 84 6.42 0.96 6.08
CA LYS A 84 6.61 0.58 7.48
C LYS A 84 5.70 -0.58 7.80
N TRP A 85 6.30 -1.62 8.38
CA TRP A 85 5.59 -2.81 8.78
C TRP A 85 5.23 -2.75 10.26
N ASN A 86 3.98 -3.08 10.55
CA ASN A 86 3.51 -3.34 11.90
C ASN A 86 3.04 -4.80 11.97
N PRO A 87 3.80 -5.70 12.62
CA PRO A 87 3.44 -7.11 12.70
C PRO A 87 2.22 -7.40 13.57
N GLY A 88 1.71 -6.41 14.31
CA GLY A 88 0.73 -6.62 15.36
C GLY A 88 1.41 -7.21 16.62
N ALA A 89 1.44 -6.43 17.70
CA ALA A 89 2.23 -6.79 18.89
C ALA A 89 1.47 -7.63 19.94
N GLY A 90 0.23 -8.03 19.68
CA GLY A 90 -0.61 -8.69 20.69
C GLY A 90 -1.67 -9.65 20.13
N MET A 91 -2.34 -10.35 21.04
CA MET A 91 -3.48 -11.21 20.73
C MET A 91 -4.60 -10.37 20.10
N GLY A 92 -5.00 -10.70 18.87
CA GLY A 92 -6.01 -9.94 18.11
C GLY A 92 -5.49 -8.70 17.37
N SER A 93 -4.19 -8.37 17.44
CA SER A 93 -3.62 -7.34 16.57
C SER A 93 -3.50 -7.86 15.15
N ILE A 94 -4.06 -7.12 14.18
CA ILE A 94 -3.96 -7.46 12.77
C ILE A 94 -2.70 -6.80 12.20
N PRO A 95 -1.82 -7.55 11.51
CA PRO A 95 -0.67 -6.97 10.84
C PRO A 95 -1.09 -5.88 9.85
N SER A 96 -0.25 -4.86 9.71
CA SER A 96 -0.49 -3.78 8.76
C SER A 96 0.79 -3.23 8.17
N ILE A 97 0.64 -2.59 7.03
CA ILE A 97 1.69 -1.86 6.33
C ILE A 97 1.25 -0.44 6.08
N THR A 98 2.15 0.50 6.30
CA THR A 98 1.91 1.92 6.14
C THR A 98 2.86 2.49 5.10
N TYR A 99 2.33 3.32 4.20
CA TYR A 99 3.10 4.12 3.25
C TYR A 99 2.79 5.60 3.49
N THR A 100 3.77 6.47 3.26
CA THR A 100 3.65 7.91 3.49
C THR A 100 4.12 8.74 2.30
N GLN A 101 3.47 9.88 2.09
CA GLN A 101 3.85 10.91 1.12
C GLN A 101 3.54 12.28 1.71
N GLY A 102 4.57 12.99 2.18
CA GLY A 102 4.38 14.23 2.94
C GLY A 102 3.54 13.97 4.20
N ALA A 103 2.44 14.71 4.39
CA ALA A 103 1.51 14.52 5.49
C ALA A 103 0.48 13.39 5.25
N LYS A 104 0.47 12.76 4.07
CA LYS A 104 -0.48 11.71 3.72
C LYS A 104 0.04 10.36 4.19
N VAL A 105 -0.87 9.55 4.70
CA VAL A 105 -0.61 8.22 5.23
C VAL A 105 -1.67 7.28 4.69
N VAL A 106 -1.26 6.14 4.16
CA VAL A 106 -2.15 5.03 3.84
C VAL A 106 -1.72 3.81 4.65
N THR A 107 -2.69 3.17 5.31
CA THR A 107 -2.49 1.94 6.06
C THR A 107 -3.31 0.84 5.43
N VAL A 108 -2.66 -0.26 5.10
CA VAL A 108 -3.29 -1.48 4.60
C VAL A 108 -3.21 -2.53 5.70
N THR A 109 -4.37 -3.02 6.11
CA THR A 109 -4.50 -4.12 7.06
C THR A 109 -4.48 -5.45 6.30
N LEU A 110 -3.73 -6.43 6.79
CA LEU A 110 -3.48 -7.72 6.13
C LEU A 110 -4.44 -8.82 6.58
#